data_AF-A0A060Z958-F1
#
_entry.id   AF-A0A060Z958-F1
#
_cell.length_a   1.000
_cell.length_b   1.000
_cell.length_c   1.000
_cell.angle_alpha   90.00
_cell.angle_beta   90.00
_cell.angle_gamma   90.00
#
_symmetry.space_group_name_H-M   'P 1'
#
loop_
_entity.id
_entity.type
_entity.pdbx_description
1 polymer ?
#
loop_
_entity_poly.entity_id
_entity_poly.type
_entity_poly.pdbx_seq_one_letter_code
_entity_poly.pdbx_strand_id
1 'polypeptide(L)'
;SPPLSLSLSREMKQELAEEGSRCSVLSKQPRFNERCCIRCCSPFTFLVNPKRPCLDCQYNVCKSCRTYSKLEKAWLCAACQKTRSVYHCLNLSVYLTE
;
A
#
# COMPACT_ATOMS: atom_id res chain seq x y z
N SER A 1 -2.95 1.12 30.44
CA SER A 1 -3.20 0.67 29.06
C SER A 1 -2.79 1.78 28.11
N PRO A 2 -2.14 1.52 26.97
CA PRO A 2 -1.87 2.58 26.01
C PRO A 2 -3.19 3.15 25.45
N PRO A 3 -3.23 4.44 25.09
CA PRO A 3 -4.34 5.04 24.36
C PRO A 3 -4.70 4.26 23.09
N LEU A 4 -5.99 4.16 22.75
CA LEU A 4 -6.50 3.43 21.59
C LEU A 4 -5.87 3.91 20.25
N SER A 5 -5.47 5.18 20.18
CA SER A 5 -4.75 5.75 19.02
C SER A 5 -3.33 5.18 18.85
N LEU A 6 -2.64 4.90 19.97
CA LEU A 6 -1.30 4.34 19.97
C LEU A 6 -1.32 2.85 19.60
N SER A 7 -2.29 2.08 20.08
CA SER A 7 -2.48 0.70 19.64
C SER A 7 -2.76 0.68 18.13
N LEU A 8 -3.76 1.45 17.65
CA LEU A 8 -4.13 1.48 16.23
C LEU A 8 -2.94 1.79 15.32
N SER A 9 -2.07 2.72 15.74
CA SER A 9 -0.84 3.05 15.02
C SER A 9 0.17 1.89 14.96
N ARG A 10 0.26 1.08 16.02
CA ARG A 10 1.12 -0.10 16.10
C ARG A 10 0.58 -1.20 15.19
N GLU A 11 -0.72 -1.50 15.25
CA GLU A 11 -1.34 -2.49 14.37
C GLU A 11 -1.14 -2.11 12.88
N MET A 12 -1.38 -0.85 12.52
CA MET A 12 -1.16 -0.39 11.14
C MET A 12 0.32 -0.51 10.70
N LYS A 13 1.28 -0.22 11.59
CA LYS A 13 2.71 -0.39 11.31
C LYS A 13 3.08 -1.85 11.11
N GLN A 14 2.52 -2.75 11.93
CA GLN A 14 2.75 -4.18 11.80
C GLN A 14 2.20 -4.71 10.47
N GLU A 15 0.96 -4.37 10.12
CA GLU A 15 0.35 -4.74 8.84
C GLU A 15 1.20 -4.26 7.64
N LEU A 16 1.74 -3.03 7.71
CA LEU A 16 2.62 -2.51 6.67
C LEU A 16 3.96 -3.27 6.58
N ALA A 17 4.53 -3.69 7.71
CA ALA A 17 5.77 -4.46 7.75
C ALA A 17 5.59 -5.89 7.19
N GLU A 18 4.50 -6.55 7.57
CA GLU A 18 4.12 -7.88 7.05
C GLU A 18 3.89 -7.82 5.53
N GLU A 19 3.17 -6.79 5.08
CA GLU A 19 2.92 -6.56 3.66
C GLU A 19 4.19 -6.24 2.86
N GLY A 20 5.12 -5.48 3.45
CA GLY A 20 6.44 -5.20 2.88
C GLY A 20 7.27 -6.48 2.72
N SER A 21 7.28 -7.34 3.74
CA SER A 21 7.97 -8.63 3.71
C SER A 21 7.41 -9.53 2.62
N ARG A 22 6.08 -9.61 2.51
CA ARG A 22 5.39 -10.38 1.47
C ARG A 22 5.72 -9.88 0.07
N CYS A 23 5.69 -8.56 -0.15
CA CYS A 23 6.06 -7.96 -1.44
C CYS A 23 7.51 -8.25 -1.82
N SER A 24 8.45 -8.25 -0.86
CA SER A 24 9.87 -8.58 -1.09
C SER A 24 10.10 -10.02 -1.56
N VAL A 25 9.27 -10.96 -1.08
CA VAL A 25 9.31 -12.36 -1.55
C VAL A 25 8.72 -12.48 -2.95
N LEU A 26 7.55 -11.88 -3.18
CA LEU A 26 6.84 -11.97 -4.46
C LEU A 26 7.59 -11.27 -5.61
N SER A 27 8.27 -10.15 -5.33
CA SER A 27 9.01 -9.40 -6.36
C SER A 27 10.22 -10.17 -6.91
N LYS A 28 10.78 -11.11 -6.13
CA LYS A 28 11.87 -12.00 -6.57
C LYS A 28 11.38 -13.09 -7.51
N GLN A 29 10.07 -13.38 -7.54
CA GLN A 29 9.52 -14.40 -8.44
C GLN A 29 9.45 -13.86 -9.89
N PRO A 30 10.06 -14.56 -10.86
CA PRO A 30 10.12 -14.09 -12.25
C PRO A 30 8.74 -13.75 -12.82
N ARG A 31 8.61 -12.52 -13.32
CA ARG A 31 7.38 -12.01 -13.96
C ARG A 31 6.11 -12.15 -13.12
N PHE A 32 6.22 -12.30 -11.79
CA PHE A 32 5.03 -12.42 -10.95
C PHE A 32 4.20 -11.14 -11.06
N ASN A 33 4.81 -9.98 -10.85
CA ASN A 33 4.11 -8.70 -10.90
C ASN A 33 3.76 -8.21 -12.30
N GLU A 34 4.23 -8.88 -13.35
CA GLU A 34 3.74 -8.65 -14.71
C GLU A 34 2.37 -9.33 -14.93
N ARG A 35 2.14 -10.45 -14.24
CA ARG A 35 0.99 -11.36 -14.41
C ARG A 35 -0.05 -11.25 -13.30
N CYS A 36 0.37 -10.93 -12.08
CA CYS A 36 -0.46 -10.92 -10.88
C CYS A 36 -0.30 -9.62 -10.07
N CYS A 37 -1.38 -9.21 -9.41
CA CYS A 37 -1.36 -8.10 -8.46
C CYS A 37 -0.40 -8.39 -7.31
N ILE A 38 0.53 -7.48 -6.99
CA ILE A 38 1.45 -7.69 -5.85
C ILE A 38 0.70 -7.76 -4.51
N ARG A 39 -0.48 -7.15 -4.42
CA ARG A 39 -1.29 -7.09 -3.21
C ARG A 39 -2.18 -8.33 -3.05
N CYS A 40 -3.11 -8.60 -3.96
CA CYS A 40 -4.03 -9.73 -3.76
C CYS A 40 -3.59 -11.05 -4.43
N CYS A 41 -2.44 -11.07 -5.11
CA CYS A 41 -1.93 -12.20 -5.90
C CYS A 41 -2.86 -12.66 -7.06
N SER A 42 -4.02 -12.03 -7.26
CA SER A 42 -4.92 -12.37 -8.35
C SER A 42 -4.31 -11.99 -9.71
N PRO A 43 -4.53 -12.79 -10.76
CA PRO A 43 -4.02 -12.51 -12.09
C PRO A 43 -4.63 -11.23 -12.67
N PHE A 44 -3.85 -10.53 -13.47
CA PHE A 44 -4.37 -9.45 -14.31
C PHE A 44 -5.12 -10.02 -15.50
N THR A 45 -6.22 -9.38 -15.85
CA THR A 45 -6.97 -9.66 -17.07
C THR A 45 -7.26 -8.33 -17.75
N PHE A 46 -7.23 -8.31 -19.09
CA PHE A 46 -7.26 -7.07 -19.86
C PHE A 46 -8.47 -6.18 -19.51
N LEU A 47 -9.67 -6.77 -19.36
CA LEU A 47 -10.91 -6.03 -19.12
C LEU A 47 -11.34 -5.98 -17.65
N VAL A 48 -11.37 -7.14 -16.98
CA VAL A 48 -12.00 -7.26 -15.65
C VAL A 48 -11.05 -6.80 -14.55
N ASN A 49 -9.76 -7.11 -14.69
CA ASN A 49 -8.76 -6.86 -13.66
C ASN A 49 -7.51 -6.17 -14.23
N PRO A 50 -7.65 -4.94 -14.76
CA PRO A 50 -6.58 -4.28 -15.50
C PRO A 50 -5.41 -3.91 -14.60
N LYS A 51 -4.20 -4.06 -15.15
CA LYS A 51 -2.92 -3.73 -14.54
C LYS A 51 -2.67 -2.21 -14.53
N ARG A 52 -2.25 -1.64 -13.40
CA ARG A 52 -1.70 -0.26 -13.33
C ARG A 52 -0.54 -0.20 -12.33
N PRO A 53 0.52 0.59 -12.59
CA PRO A 53 1.60 0.82 -11.63
C PRO A 53 1.13 1.75 -10.50
N CYS A 54 1.61 1.49 -9.29
CA CYS A 54 1.51 2.41 -8.16
C CYS A 54 2.56 3.53 -8.29
N LEU A 55 2.19 4.78 -8.03
CA LEU A 55 3.09 5.93 -8.05
C LEU A 55 4.30 5.74 -7.13
N ASP A 56 4.08 5.25 -5.91
CA ASP A 56 5.13 5.23 -4.87
C ASP A 56 6.08 4.05 -5.01
N CYS A 57 5.54 2.83 -5.16
CA CYS A 57 6.36 1.60 -5.16
C CYS A 57 6.54 0.98 -6.55
N GLN A 58 5.96 1.55 -7.60
CA GLN A 58 6.03 1.09 -9.00
C GLN A 58 5.51 -0.33 -9.27
N TYR A 59 5.13 -1.09 -8.25
CA TYR A 59 4.48 -2.38 -8.45
C TYR A 59 3.12 -2.22 -9.12
N ASN A 60 2.83 -3.17 -10.01
CA ASN A 60 1.54 -3.30 -10.64
C ASN A 60 0.49 -3.82 -9.65
N VAL A 61 -0.67 -3.18 -9.68
CA VAL A 61 -1.80 -3.48 -8.81
C VAL A 61 -3.10 -3.50 -9.59
N CYS A 62 -4.03 -4.32 -9.11
CA CYS A 62 -5.35 -4.49 -9.70
C CYS A 62 -6.29 -3.35 -9.31
N LYS A 63 -7.50 -3.30 -9.91
CA LYS A 63 -8.47 -2.24 -9.63
C LYS A 63 -8.94 -2.20 -8.17
N SER A 64 -9.01 -3.35 -7.51
CA SER A 64 -9.47 -3.46 -6.12
C SER A 64 -8.38 -3.15 -5.09
N CYS A 65 -7.11 -3.14 -5.49
CA CYS A 65 -5.98 -2.90 -4.60
C CYS A 65 -5.36 -1.51 -4.78
N ARG A 66 -6.05 -0.59 -5.47
CA ARG A 66 -5.57 0.74 -5.77
C ARG A 66 -6.65 1.81 -5.68
N THR A 67 -6.23 3.04 -5.43
CA THR A 67 -7.06 4.24 -5.40
C THR A 67 -6.43 5.31 -6.27
N TYR A 68 -7.24 6.15 -6.92
CA TYR A 68 -6.74 7.25 -7.72
C TYR A 68 -6.56 8.52 -6.87
N SER A 69 -5.35 9.05 -6.84
CA SER A 69 -5.07 10.39 -6.31
C SER A 69 -5.45 11.43 -7.36
N LYS A 70 -6.47 12.24 -7.07
CA LYS A 70 -6.86 13.34 -7.95
C LYS A 70 -5.79 14.43 -8.04
N LEU A 71 -5.11 14.71 -6.92
CA LEU A 71 -4.04 15.71 -6.81
C LEU A 71 -2.85 15.34 -7.70
N GLU A 72 -2.35 14.12 -7.54
CA GLU A 72 -1.17 13.61 -8.26
C GLU A 72 -1.52 13.07 -9.66
N LYS A 73 -2.81 13.00 -9.98
CA LYS A 73 -3.35 12.36 -11.19
C LYS A 73 -2.77 10.94 -11.42
N ALA A 74 -2.62 10.17 -10.34
CA ALA A 74 -1.90 8.90 -10.34
C ALA A 74 -2.56 7.84 -9.45
N TRP A 75 -2.22 6.57 -9.68
CA TRP A 75 -2.72 5.44 -8.89
C TRP A 75 -1.82 5.14 -7.70
N LEU A 76 -2.39 4.89 -6.54
CA LEU A 76 -1.70 4.42 -5.34
C LEU A 76 -2.24 3.06 -4.93
N CYS A 77 -1.37 2.14 -4.53
CA CYS A 77 -1.81 0.89 -3.92
C CYS A 77 -2.25 1.10 -2.47
N ALA A 78 -3.10 0.20 -1.97
CA ALA A 78 -3.64 0.28 -0.61
C ALA A 78 -2.55 0.39 0.48
N ALA A 79 -1.42 -0.31 0.33
CA ALA A 79 -0.33 -0.22 1.30
C ALA A 79 0.37 1.14 1.27
N CYS A 80 0.66 1.70 0.09
CA CYS A 80 1.28 3.03 -0.02
C CYS A 80 0.32 4.13 0.47
N GLN A 81 -0.98 4.00 0.20
CA GLN A 81 -1.98 4.90 0.77
C GLN A 81 -1.99 4.85 2.31
N LYS A 82 -2.04 3.65 2.89
CA LYS A 82 -1.98 3.47 4.36
C LYS A 82 -0.67 4.03 4.94
N THR A 83 0.46 3.82 4.25
CA THR A 83 1.77 4.35 4.61
C THR A 83 1.74 5.88 4.69
N ARG A 84 1.21 6.56 3.67
CA ARG A 84 1.03 8.02 3.68
C ARG A 84 0.15 8.48 4.85
N SER A 85 -0.95 7.78 5.15
CA SER A 85 -1.83 8.09 6.29
C SER A 85 -1.12 7.95 7.64
N VAL A 86 -0.33 6.88 7.83
CA VAL A 86 0.45 6.68 9.06
C VAL A 86 1.48 7.79 9.24
N TYR A 87 2.27 8.11 8.22
CA TYR A 87 3.27 9.18 8.32
C TYR A 87 2.65 10.56 8.51
N HIS A 88 1.52 10.85 7.84
CA HIS A 88 0.79 12.10 8.05
C HIS A 88 0.29 12.22 9.49
N CYS A 89 -0.29 11.15 10.05
CA CYS A 89 -0.74 11.13 11.45
C CYS A 89 0.42 11.27 12.44
N LEU A 90 1.56 10.61 12.18
CA LEU A 90 2.76 10.74 13.01
C LEU A 90 3.31 12.17 12.96
N ASN A 91 3.44 12.77 11.78
CA ASN A 91 3.91 14.15 11.64
C ASN A 91 2.97 15.14 12.36
N LEU A 92 1.64 15.00 12.19
CA LEU A 92 0.68 15.82 12.95
C LEU A 92 0.79 15.61 14.46
N SER A 93 1.01 14.37 14.92
CA SER A 93 1.18 14.12 16.35
C SER A 93 2.43 14.80 16.92
N VAL A 94 3.52 14.88 16.15
CA VAL A 94 4.72 15.65 16.54
C VAL A 94 4.37 17.14 16.68
N TYR A 95 3.69 17.73 15.69
CA TYR A 95 3.29 19.15 15.73
C TYR A 95 2.27 19.50 16.82
N LEU A 96 1.50 18.53 17.34
CA LEU A 96 0.50 18.75 18.40
C LEU A 96 1.04 18.47 19.80
N THR A 97 2.25 17.90 19.90
CA THR A 97 2.94 17.65 21.17
C THR A 97 4.06 18.66 21.45
N GLU A 98 4.35 19.54 20.50
CA GLU A 98 5.15 20.77 20.67
C GLU A 98 4.24 21.99 20.76
#